data_AF-A0A3M1BSQ1-F1
#
_entry.id   AF-A0A3M1BSQ1-F1
#
_cell.length_a   1.000
_cell.length_b   1.000
_cell.length_c   1.000
_cell.angle_alpha   90.00
_cell.angle_beta   90.00
_cell.angle_gamma   90.00
#
_symmetry.space_group_name_H-M   'P 1'
#
loop_
_entity.id
_entity.type
_entity.pdbx_description
1 polymer ?
#
loop_
_entity_poly.entity_id
_entity_poly.type
_entity_poly.pdbx_seq_one_letter_code
_entity_poly.pdbx_strand_id
1 'polypeptide(L)' 'MSNRETYQVEVAGLTRHFPLFEVAPGVRIAIFNMLGDTYVVKAAAAALAEKLKHVDAS' A
#
# COMPACT_ATOMS: atom_id res chain seq x y z
N MET A 1 11.04 10.37 -18.28
CA MET A 1 10.33 9.77 -17.14
C MET A 1 9.39 10.82 -16.59
N SER A 2 8.09 10.56 -16.51
CA SER A 2 7.10 11.51 -15.99
C SER A 2 7.26 11.62 -14.48
N ASN A 3 7.69 12.78 -13.99
CA ASN A 3 7.82 13.08 -12.56
C ASN A 3 6.41 13.25 -11.97
N ARG A 4 5.81 12.17 -11.46
CA ARG A 4 4.49 12.20 -10.82
C ARG A 4 4.65 12.65 -9.37
N GLU A 5 3.76 13.52 -8.91
CA GLU A 5 3.63 13.81 -7.47
C GLU A 5 3.46 12.50 -6.70
N THR A 6 4.09 12.42 -5.52
CA THR A 6 4.01 11.24 -4.66
C THR A 6 3.35 11.60 -3.34
N TYR A 7 2.74 10.60 -2.71
CA TYR A 7 2.18 10.70 -1.38
C TYR A 7 2.87 9.69 -0.46
N GLN A 8 3.29 10.15 0.71
CA GLN A 8 3.97 9.31 1.70
C GLN A 8 2.94 8.47 2.46
N VAL A 9 3.17 7.16 2.51
CA VAL A 9 2.36 6.19 3.25
C VAL A 9 3.28 5.34 4.12
N GLU A 10 2.85 5.09 5.35
CA GLU A 10 3.49 4.12 6.24
C GLU A 10 2.68 2.83 6.26
N VAL A 11 3.32 1.71 5.93
CA VAL A 11 2.70 0.38 5.91
C VAL A 11 3.54 -0.58 6.75
N ALA A 12 2.98 -1.06 7.86
CA ALA A 12 3.66 -2.00 8.77
C ALA A 12 5.08 -1.53 9.18
N GLY A 13 5.23 -0.24 9.49
CA GLY A 13 6.50 0.38 9.87
C GLY A 13 7.43 0.73 8.70
N LEU A 14 7.00 0.51 7.45
CA LEU A 14 7.77 0.85 6.25
C LEU A 14 7.21 2.12 5.61
N THR A 15 8.06 3.12 5.41
CA THR A 15 7.71 4.34 4.67
C THR A 15 7.87 4.13 3.16
N ARG A 16 6.85 4.52 2.39
CA ARG A 16 6.85 4.52 0.93
C ARG A 16 6.27 5.81 0.36
N HIS A 17 6.79 6.23 -0.79
CA HIS A 17 6.26 7.35 -1.56
C HIS A 17 5.60 6.79 -2.81
N PHE A 18 4.27 6.69 -2.80
CA PHE A 18 3.51 6.14 -3.92
C PHE A 18 3.08 7.26 -4.87
N PRO A 19 3.13 7.04 -6.19
CA PRO A 19 2.69 8.03 -7.15
C PRO A 19 1.20 8.31 -6.99
N LEU A 20 0.79 9.57 -7.12
CA LEU A 20 -0.60 9.96 -7.16
C LEU A 20 -1.18 9.69 -8.55
N PHE A 21 -2.40 9.15 -8.58
CA PHE A 21 -3.16 8.86 -9.79
C PHE A 21 -4.59 9.37 -9.66
N GLU A 22 -5.08 10.10 -10.66
CA GLU A 22 -6.46 10.57 -10.71
C GLU A 22 -7.36 9.47 -11.29
N VAL A 23 -8.32 8.99 -10.49
CA VAL A 23 -9.24 7.90 -10.87
C VAL A 23 -10.60 8.41 -11.32
N ALA A 24 -10.93 9.65 -10.96
CA ALA A 24 -12.13 10.38 -11.36
C ALA A 24 -11.84 11.88 -11.22
N PRO A 25 -12.62 12.78 -11.87
CA PRO A 25 -12.38 14.22 -11.80
C PRO A 25 -12.26 14.73 -10.36
N GLY A 26 -11.09 15.25 -10.00
CA GLY A 26 -10.79 15.79 -8.67
C GLY A 26 -10.47 14.74 -7.58
N VAL A 27 -10.47 13.45 -7.91
CA VAL A 27 -10.22 12.35 -6.97
C VAL A 27 -8.90 11.66 -7.29
N ARG A 28 -7.90 11.86 -6.42
CA ARG A 28 -6.57 11.28 -6.54
C ARG A 28 -6.30 10.24 -5.46
N ILE A 29 -5.68 9.13 -5.83
CA ILE A 29 -5.25 8.07 -4.91
C ILE A 29 -3.73 7.86 -5.02
N ALA A 30 -3.11 7.46 -3.92
CA ALA A 30 -1.74 6.96 -3.91
C ALA A 30 -1.77 5.50 -4.39
N ILE A 31 -1.33 5.24 -5.62
CA ILE A 31 -1.44 3.90 -6.18
C ILE A 31 -0.32 3.00 -5.66
N PHE A 32 -0.72 1.99 -4.89
CA PHE A 32 0.17 0.91 -4.47
C PHE A 32 0.11 -0.24 -5.48
N ASN A 33 1.25 -0.57 -6.07
CA ASN A 33 1.42 -1.80 -6.82
C ASN A 33 2.33 -2.74 -6.01
N MET A 34 1.82 -3.94 -5.70
CA MET A 34 2.55 -4.93 -4.92
C MET A 34 3.63 -5.66 -5.73
N LEU A 35 3.53 -5.70 -7.06
CA LEU A 35 4.46 -6.42 -7.91
C LEU A 35 5.83 -5.72 -7.89
N GLY A 36 6.80 -6.37 -7.24
CA GLY A 36 8.17 -5.88 -7.10
C GLY A 36 8.51 -5.30 -5.72
N ASP A 37 7.53 -5.07 -4.82
CA ASP A 37 7.81 -4.60 -3.46
C ASP A 37 7.66 -5.72 -2.42
N THR A 38 8.63 -6.65 -2.45
CA THR A 38 8.68 -7.80 -1.54
C THR A 38 8.68 -7.41 -0.06
N TYR A 39 9.24 -6.23 0.29
CA TYR A 39 9.33 -5.78 1.68
C TYR A 39 7.97 -5.38 2.22
N VAL A 40 7.24 -4.52 1.50
CA VAL A 40 5.89 -4.12 1.90
C VAL A 40 4.96 -5.31 1.93
N VAL A 41 5.04 -6.20 0.92
CA VAL A 41 4.23 -7.42 0.86
C VAL A 41 4.44 -8.30 2.09
N LYS A 42 5.69 -8.62 2.44
CA LYS A 42 5.99 -9.47 3.61
C LYS A 42 5.58 -8.82 4.92
N ALA A 43 5.87 -7.54 5.12
CA ALA A 43 5.53 -6.82 6.34
C ALA A 43 4.01 -6.70 6.52
N ALA A 44 3.28 -6.33 5.45
CA ALA A 44 1.84 -6.25 5.46
C ALA A 44 1.18 -7.62 5.70
N ALA A 45 1.68 -8.68 5.05
CA ALA A 45 1.18 -10.04 5.24
C ALA A 45 1.31 -10.50 6.71
N ALA A 46 2.46 -10.29 7.34
CA ALA A 46 2.67 -10.62 8.75
C ALA A 46 1.72 -9.82 9.67
N ALA A 47 1.62 -8.51 9.45
CA ALA A 47 0.73 -7.65 10.25
C ALA A 47 -0.75 -7.99 10.07
N LEU A 48 -1.17 -8.37 8.86
CA LEU A 48 -2.54 -8.81 8.58
C LEU A 48 -2.82 -10.18 9.19
N ALA A 49 -1.88 -11.13 9.11
CA ALA A 49 -2.03 -12.45 9.73
C ALA A 49 -2.29 -12.36 11.23
N GLU A 50 -1.60 -11.47 11.94
CA GLU A 50 -1.86 -11.21 13.37
C GLU A 50 -3.29 -10.73 13.63
N LYS A 51 -3.83 -9.85 12.79
CA LYS A 51 -5.20 -9.35 12.91
C LYS A 51 -6.25 -10.40 12.57
N LEU A 52 -5.93 -11.32 11.66
CA LEU A 52 -6.83 -12.39 11.23
C LEU A 52 -6.93 -13.54 12.23
N LYS A 53 -6.08 -13.62 13.26
CA LYS A 53 -6.11 -14.70 14.28
C LYS A 53 -7.46 -14.89 14.97
N HIS A 54 -8.29 -13.84 14.97
CA HIS A 54 -9.60 -13.84 15.62
C HIS A 54 -10.77 -13.85 14.62
N VAL A 55 -10.47 -14.06 13.33
CA VAL A 55 -11.48 -14.15 12.27
C VAL A 55 -11.64 -15.63 11.93
N ASP A 56 -12.83 -16.17 12.21
CA ASP A 56 -13.17 -17.54 11.80
C ASP A 56 -13.26 -17.59 10.27
N ALA A 57 -12.53 -18.53 9.68
CA ALA A 57 -12.64 -18.86 8.26
C ALA A 57 -13.79 -19.87 8.08
N SER A 58 -15.03 -19.41 8.25
CA SER A 58 -16.25 -20.20 8.03
C SER A 58 -16.48 -20.48 6.55
#